data_AF-A0A924GFL5-F1
#
_entry.id   AF-A0A924GFL5-F1
#
_cell.length_a   1.000
_cell.length_b   1.000
_cell.length_c   1.000
_cell.angle_alpha   90.00
_cell.angle_beta   90.00
_cell.angle_gamma   90.00
#
_symmetry.space_group_name_H-M   'P 1'
#
loop_
_entity.id
_entity.type
_entity.pdbx_description
1 polymer ?
#
loop_
_entity_poly.entity_id
_entity_poly.type
_entity_poly.pdbx_seq_one_letter_code
_entity_poly.pdbx_strand_id
1 'polypeptide(L)'
;MTLDECKQVVAKVQLGDNRQVDRLVIMEWFDTIGHLNAADAIAAVKMHRQESTDYLQMAHVIRNAVRVRAKRAIDSGPVYCRTHDFYPLPCDRCKEYPEEVSF
;
A
#
# COMPACT_ATOMS: atom_id res chain seq x y z
N MET A 1 -0.81 -5.31 11.69
CA MET A 1 -0.02 -6.45 11.20
C MET A 1 0.43 -7.27 12.38
N THR A 2 0.82 -8.53 12.17
CA THR A 2 1.46 -9.39 13.17
C THR A 2 2.95 -9.09 13.27
N LEU A 3 3.61 -9.64 14.29
CA LEU A 3 5.05 -9.47 14.46
C LEU A 3 5.84 -10.08 13.28
N ASP A 4 5.40 -11.23 12.75
CA ASP A 4 6.06 -11.87 11.61
C ASP A 4 5.87 -11.09 10.31
N GLU A 5 4.69 -10.50 10.11
CA GLU A 5 4.47 -9.57 9.00
C GLU A 5 5.37 -8.33 9.12
N CYS A 6 5.56 -7.81 10.34
CA CYS A 6 6.46 -6.69 10.57
C CYS A 6 7.92 -7.05 10.27
N LYS A 7 8.37 -8.25 10.63
CA LYS A 7 9.71 -8.75 10.24
C LYS A 7 9.90 -8.71 8.72
N GLN A 8 8.88 -9.09 7.95
CA GLN A 8 8.95 -9.03 6.48
C GLN A 8 9.08 -7.60 5.96
N VAL A 9 8.37 -6.64 6.59
CA VAL A 9 8.50 -5.21 6.25
C VAL A 9 9.93 -4.72 6.54
N VAL A 10 10.46 -5.01 7.73
CA VAL A 10 11.82 -4.57 8.12
C VAL A 10 12.89 -5.25 7.25
N ALA A 11 12.73 -6.52 6.91
CA ALA A 11 13.61 -7.21 5.95
C ALA A 11 13.58 -6.53 4.58
N LYS A 12 12.40 -6.10 4.10
CA LYS A 12 12.30 -5.33 2.85
C LYS A 12 13.06 -4.01 2.94
N VAL A 13 12.98 -3.30 4.07
CA VAL A 13 13.72 -2.05 4.33
C VAL A 13 15.23 -2.31 4.28
N GLN A 14 15.71 -3.38 4.90
CA GLN A 14 17.12 -3.79 4.90
C GLN A 14 17.69 -4.05 3.50
N LEU A 15 16.89 -4.50 2.53
CA LEU A 15 17.39 -4.75 1.17
C LEU A 15 17.87 -3.49 0.43
N GLY A 16 17.48 -2.30 0.87
CA GLY A 16 17.91 -1.03 0.27
C GLY A 16 18.57 -0.10 1.27
N ASP A 17 18.83 -0.60 2.47
CA ASP A 17 19.46 0.13 3.55
C ASP A 17 20.29 -0.86 4.35
N ASN A 18 21.59 -0.62 4.48
CA ASN A 18 22.53 -1.49 5.20
C ASN A 18 22.33 -1.44 6.73
N ARG A 19 21.09 -1.39 7.19
CA ARG A 19 20.74 -1.49 8.62
C ARG A 19 21.02 -2.89 9.11
N GLN A 20 21.59 -2.96 10.30
CA GLN A 20 21.55 -4.17 11.09
C GLN A 20 20.13 -4.34 11.65
N VAL A 21 19.49 -5.45 11.29
CA VAL A 21 18.16 -5.79 11.80
C VAL A 21 18.34 -6.85 12.87
N ASP A 22 18.00 -6.48 14.10
CA ASP A 22 17.95 -7.39 15.24
C ASP A 22 16.54 -7.40 15.86
N ARG A 23 16.38 -8.18 16.94
CA ARG A 23 15.09 -8.32 17.61
C ARG A 23 14.58 -6.99 18.19
N LEU A 24 15.46 -6.14 18.71
CA LEU A 24 15.06 -4.86 19.30
C LEU A 24 14.59 -3.89 18.22
N VAL A 25 15.29 -3.84 17.09
CA VAL A 25 14.86 -3.07 15.91
C VAL A 25 13.49 -3.56 15.44
N ILE A 26 13.29 -4.86 15.30
CA ILE A 26 11.97 -5.40 14.89
C ILE A 26 10.88 -4.99 15.88
N MET A 27 11.15 -5.00 17.19
CA MET A 27 10.16 -4.63 18.19
C MET A 27 9.83 -3.15 18.17
N GLU A 28 10.84 -2.28 18.04
CA GLU A 28 10.63 -0.84 17.88
C GLU A 28 9.79 -0.52 16.62
N TRP A 29 10.08 -1.20 15.51
CA TRP A 29 9.28 -1.09 14.30
C TRP A 29 7.86 -1.58 14.53
N PHE A 30 7.68 -2.71 15.20
CA PHE A 30 6.36 -3.26 15.48
C PHE A 30 5.53 -2.34 16.39
N ASP A 31 6.13 -1.76 17.42
CA ASP A 31 5.44 -0.83 18.32
C ASP A 31 5.01 0.44 17.57
N THR A 32 5.84 0.89 16.62
CA THR A 32 5.55 2.12 15.85
C THR A 32 4.57 1.90 14.69
N ILE A 33 4.75 0.85 13.88
CA ILE A 33 3.98 0.62 12.63
C ILE A 33 3.08 -0.61 12.68
N GLY A 34 3.02 -1.34 13.80
CA GLY A 34 2.26 -2.58 13.94
C GLY A 34 0.76 -2.41 13.73
N HIS A 35 0.23 -1.21 13.90
CA HIS A 35 -1.17 -0.87 13.61
C HIS A 35 -1.49 -0.82 12.09
N LEU A 36 -0.48 -0.81 11.21
CA LEU A 36 -0.68 -0.79 9.76
C LEU A 36 -1.02 -2.19 9.21
N ASN A 37 -1.62 -2.21 8.03
CA ASN A 37 -1.74 -3.44 7.24
C ASN A 37 -0.37 -3.75 6.58
N ALA A 38 0.02 -5.02 6.56
CA ALA A 38 1.32 -5.45 6.05
C ALA A 38 1.54 -5.08 4.56
N ALA A 39 0.53 -5.29 3.72
CA ALA A 39 0.61 -5.01 2.29
C ALA A 39 0.75 -3.50 2.02
N ASP A 40 0.09 -2.66 2.81
CA ASP A 40 0.22 -1.20 2.72
C ASP A 40 1.59 -0.73 3.16
N ALA A 41 2.14 -1.30 4.23
CA ALA A 41 3.48 -0.96 4.70
C ALA A 41 4.56 -1.35 3.67
N ILE A 42 4.46 -2.52 3.05
CA ILE A 42 5.37 -2.94 1.97
C ILE A 42 5.26 -2.00 0.76
N ALA A 43 4.04 -1.65 0.36
CA ALA A 43 3.81 -0.70 -0.72
C ALA A 43 4.34 0.70 -0.38
N ALA A 44 4.24 1.13 0.88
CA ALA A 44 4.77 2.39 1.37
C ALA A 44 6.30 2.44 1.32
N VAL A 45 6.98 1.33 1.65
CA VAL A 45 8.44 1.19 1.50
C VAL A 45 8.83 1.30 0.02
N LYS A 46 8.10 0.64 -0.88
CA LYS A 46 8.33 0.73 -2.32
C LYS A 46 8.14 2.16 -2.83
N MET A 47 7.05 2.81 -2.45
CA MET A 47 6.74 4.19 -2.81
C MET A 47 7.85 5.14 -2.35
N HIS A 48 8.33 5.02 -1.11
CA HIS A 48 9.42 5.87 -0.63
C HIS A 48 10.67 5.74 -1.51
N ARG A 49 11.05 4.52 -1.88
CA ARG A 49 12.22 4.29 -2.74
C ARG A 49 12.07 4.82 -4.17
N GLN A 50 10.84 4.99 -4.64
CA GLN A 50 10.57 5.55 -5.96
C GLN A 50 10.54 7.08 -5.93
N GLU A 51 10.17 7.67 -4.80
CA GLU A 51 9.88 9.10 -4.69
C GLU A 51 10.94 9.89 -3.90
N SER A 52 11.79 9.23 -3.12
CA SER A 52 12.78 9.87 -2.25
C SER A 52 14.09 9.07 -2.19
N THR A 53 15.17 9.80 -1.94
CA THR A 53 16.51 9.25 -1.63
C THR A 53 16.84 9.34 -0.14
N ASP A 54 15.96 9.93 0.66
CA ASP A 54 16.17 10.11 2.09
C ASP A 54 16.18 8.78 2.82
N TYR A 55 16.89 8.77 3.95
CA TYR A 55 16.90 7.62 4.85
C TYR A 55 15.48 7.26 5.33
N LEU A 56 15.08 6.01 5.11
CA LEU A 56 13.71 5.56 5.32
C LEU A 56 13.37 5.40 6.82
N GLN A 57 12.83 6.43 7.45
CA GLN A 57 12.29 6.33 8.81
C GLN A 57 10.86 5.74 8.86
N MET A 58 10.45 5.22 10.03
CA MET A 58 9.11 4.67 10.27
C MET A 58 7.99 5.68 9.95
N ALA A 59 8.22 6.96 10.23
CA ALA A 59 7.27 8.04 9.93
C ALA A 59 6.93 8.13 8.42
N HIS A 60 7.90 7.87 7.54
CA HIS A 60 7.67 7.84 6.10
C HIS A 60 6.77 6.65 5.72
N VAL A 61 6.95 5.50 6.36
CA VAL A 61 6.09 4.32 6.12
C VAL A 61 4.65 4.63 6.51
N ILE A 62 4.41 5.27 7.67
CA ILE A 62 3.08 5.67 8.10
C ILE A 62 2.44 6.64 7.09
N ARG A 63 3.16 7.72 6.73
CA ARG A 63 2.68 8.72 5.76
C ARG A 63 2.35 8.09 4.41
N ASN A 64 3.24 7.25 3.88
CA ASN A 64 3.05 6.62 2.59
C ASN A 64 1.99 5.51 2.62
N ALA A 65 1.80 4.81 3.73
CA ALA A 65 0.73 3.82 3.87
C ALA A 65 -0.66 4.48 3.77
N VAL A 66 -0.83 5.67 4.35
CA VAL A 66 -2.05 6.46 4.18
C VAL A 66 -2.28 6.82 2.70
N ARG A 67 -1.22 7.25 2.00
CA ARG A 67 -1.29 7.58 0.55
C ARG A 67 -1.63 6.36 -0.31
N VAL A 68 -1.03 5.20 -0.01
CA VAL A 68 -1.32 3.94 -0.71
C VAL A 68 -2.79 3.55 -0.56
N ARG A 69 -3.34 3.65 0.65
CA ARG A 69 -4.77 3.37 0.90
C ARG A 69 -5.67 4.32 0.14
N ALA A 70 -5.38 5.62 0.17
CA ALA A 70 -6.16 6.61 -0.55
C ALA A 70 -6.15 6.35 -2.07
N LYS A 71 -4.98 6.03 -2.63
CA LYS A 71 -4.85 5.67 -4.05
C LYS A 71 -5.67 4.43 -4.40
N ARG A 72 -5.59 3.37 -3.59
CA ARG A 72 -6.42 2.17 -3.82
C ARG A 72 -7.91 2.46 -3.75
N ALA A 73 -8.35 3.30 -2.81
CA ALA A 73 -9.76 3.68 -2.71
C ALA A 73 -10.26 4.43 -3.95
N ILE A 74 -9.39 5.25 -4.57
CA ILE A 74 -9.68 5.92 -5.85
C ILE A 74 -9.71 4.90 -6.99
N ASP A 75 -8.71 4.03 -7.07
CA ASP A 75 -8.62 3.00 -8.12
C ASP A 75 -9.77 1.98 -8.03
N SER A 76 -10.27 1.72 -6.82
CA SER A 76 -11.45 0.88 -6.56
C SER A 76 -12.76 1.67 -6.54
N GLY A 77 -12.73 2.95 -6.92
CA GLY A 77 -13.92 3.78 -7.05
C GLY A 77 -14.93 3.18 -8.01
N PRO A 78 -16.20 3.62 -7.97
CA PRO A 78 -17.23 3.10 -8.87
C PRO A 78 -16.77 3.22 -10.32
N VAL A 79 -16.73 2.09 -11.03
CA VAL A 79 -16.54 2.08 -12.47
C VAL A 79 -17.82 2.64 -13.06
N TYR A 80 -17.76 3.86 -13.59
CA TYR A 80 -18.86 4.47 -14.30
C TYR A 80 -18.88 3.96 -15.75
N CYS A 81 -20.09 3.77 -16.28
CA CYS A 81 -20.27 3.50 -17.71
C CYS A 81 -19.73 4.69 -18.53
N ARG A 82 -18.84 4.45 -19.49
CA ARG A 82 -18.23 5.51 -20.33
C ARG A 82 -19.24 6.31 -21.17
N THR A 83 -20.44 5.76 -21.36
CA THR A 83 -21.54 6.38 -22.10
C THR A 83 -22.45 7.20 -21.18
N HIS A 84 -22.46 6.89 -19.89
CA HIS A 84 -23.32 7.52 -18.89
C HIS A 84 -22.47 7.77 -17.65
N ASP A 85 -21.80 8.94 -17.60
CA ASP A 85 -20.85 9.38 -16.56
C ASP A 85 -21.34 9.26 -15.10
N PHE A 86 -22.62 8.93 -14.89
CA PHE A 86 -23.27 8.86 -13.58
C PHE A 86 -23.87 7.49 -13.23
N TYR A 87 -23.78 6.48 -14.11
CA TYR A 87 -24.31 5.14 -13.81
C TYR A 87 -23.20 4.19 -13.33
N PRO A 88 -23.26 3.66 -12.10
CA PRO A 88 -22.33 2.63 -11.65
C PRO A 88 -22.58 1.34 -12.46
N LEU A 89 -21.50 0.64 -12.83
CA LEU A 89 -21.63 -0.67 -13.48
C LEU A 89 -22.16 -1.74 -12.50
N PRO A 90 -22.95 -2.71 -12.98
CA PRO A 90 -23.42 -2.86 -14.36
C PRO A 90 -24.48 -1.81 -14.74
N CYS A 91 -24.34 -1.24 -15.93
CA CYS A 91 -25.28 -0.25 -16.44
C CYS A 91 -26.47 -0.96 -17.09
N ASP A 92 -27.62 -0.97 -16.40
CA ASP A 92 -28.87 -1.60 -16.88
C ASP A 92 -29.31 -1.13 -18.28
N ARG A 93 -28.87 0.08 -18.68
CA ARG A 93 -29.17 0.69 -19.99
C ARG A 93 -28.27 0.22 -21.12
N CYS A 94 -26.99 -0.02 -20.84
CA CYS A 94 -26.02 -0.47 -21.85
C CYS A 94 -25.89 -2.00 -21.91
N LYS A 95 -26.32 -2.73 -20.86
CA LYS A 95 -26.04 -4.16 -20.68
C LYS A 95 -24.54 -4.51 -20.81
N GLU A 96 -23.67 -3.51 -20.69
CA GLU A 96 -22.23 -3.67 -20.66
C GLU A 96 -21.85 -4.15 -19.27
N TYR A 97 -21.35 -5.37 -19.21
CA TYR A 97 -20.63 -5.88 -18.04
C TYR A 97 -19.20 -5.34 -18.12
N PRO A 98 -18.55 -5.02 -16.98
CA PRO A 98 -17.13 -4.73 -17.01
C PRO A 98 -16.43 -5.95 -17.61
N GLU A 99 -15.81 -5.79 -18.78
CA GLU A 99 -14.91 -6.82 -19.30
C GLU A 99 -13.85 -7.06 -18.23
N GLU A 100 -13.72 -8.32 -17.78
CA GLU A 100 -12.66 -8.70 -16.87
C GLU A 100 -11.35 -8.23 -17.46
N VAL A 101 -10.69 -7.29 -16.77
CA VAL A 101 -9.38 -6.78 -17.18
C VAL A 101 -8.40 -7.94 -16.96
N SER A 102 -8.19 -8.76 -17.99
CA SER A 102 -7.15 -9.78 -18.00
C SER A 102 -5.80 -9.06 -18.03
N PHE A 103 -5.01 -9.26 -16.96
CA PHE A 103 -3.63 -8.80 -16.86
C PHE A 103 -2.72 -9.37 -17.94
#